data_AF-A0A7X9IGK4-F1
#
_entry.id   AF-A0A7X9IGK4-F1
#
_cell.length_a   1.000
_cell.length_b   1.000
_cell.length_c   1.000
_cell.angle_alpha   90.00
_cell.angle_beta   90.00
_cell.angle_gamma   90.00
#
_symmetry.space_group_name_H-M   'P 1'
#
loop_
_entity.id
_entity.type
_entity.pdbx_description
1 polymer ?
#
loop_
_entity_poly.entity_id
_entity_poly.type
_entity_poly.pdbx_seq_one_letter_code
_entity_poly.pdbx_strand_id
1 'polypeptide(L)'
;MPRYMIAAVLSAVVLCSCAPARPLTDSEVYSFCLMDDSFYEFENCDSEQDICNDFREVVQAEYAGLGSCLAACNETANRLWTVRYVGNCLPKINKGQDWCIQFCRRKYPAS
;
A
#
# COMPACT_ATOMS: atom_id res chain seq x y z
N MET A 1 22.69 -46.80 -28.59
CA MET A 1 22.84 -45.38 -28.15
C MET A 1 21.91 -44.50 -28.99
N PRO A 2 20.80 -44.02 -28.42
CA PRO A 2 20.18 -42.75 -28.81
C PRO A 2 19.91 -41.94 -27.52
N ARG A 3 20.70 -40.97 -27.06
CA ARG A 3 21.17 -39.71 -27.66
C ARG A 3 20.04 -38.87 -28.30
N TYR A 4 19.36 -38.15 -27.39
CA TYR A 4 18.80 -36.81 -27.56
C TYR A 4 17.51 -36.67 -28.38
N MET A 5 16.39 -37.14 -27.83
CA MET A 5 15.05 -36.71 -28.29
C MET A 5 14.08 -36.43 -27.13
N ILE A 6 14.55 -35.86 -26.02
CA ILE A 6 13.66 -35.37 -24.94
C ILE A 6 14.26 -34.09 -24.36
N ALA A 7 14.27 -32.99 -25.11
CA ALA A 7 14.77 -31.71 -24.58
C ALA A 7 14.23 -30.46 -25.32
N ALA A 8 12.96 -30.45 -25.75
CA ALA A 8 12.48 -29.33 -26.57
C ALA A 8 11.03 -28.85 -26.31
N VAL A 9 10.41 -29.13 -25.15
CA VAL A 9 9.01 -28.70 -24.92
C VAL A 9 8.74 -28.12 -23.52
N LEU A 10 9.72 -27.47 -22.88
CA LEU A 10 9.52 -26.95 -21.51
C LEU A 10 10.10 -25.53 -21.28
N SER A 11 10.06 -24.66 -22.30
CA SER A 11 10.65 -23.31 -22.21
C SER A 11 9.71 -22.16 -22.63
N ALA A 12 8.38 -22.31 -22.48
CA ALA A 12 7.43 -21.31 -23.02
C ALA A 12 6.36 -20.81 -22.03
N VAL A 13 6.63 -20.77 -20.73
CA VAL A 13 5.71 -20.12 -19.77
C VAL A 13 6.47 -19.33 -18.70
N VAL A 14 7.23 -18.32 -19.10
CA VAL A 14 7.55 -17.18 -18.22
C VAL A 14 7.44 -15.90 -19.05
N LEU A 15 6.25 -15.66 -19.60
CA LEU A 15 5.90 -14.30 -19.98
C LEU A 15 5.55 -13.58 -18.68
N CYS A 16 6.48 -12.77 -18.19
CA CYS A 16 6.20 -11.72 -17.23
C CYS A 16 4.93 -10.99 -17.66
N SER A 17 3.83 -11.21 -16.96
CA SER A 17 2.63 -10.42 -17.09
C SER A 17 2.90 -9.03 -16.53
N CYS A 18 3.47 -8.15 -17.37
CA CYS A 18 3.55 -6.71 -17.13
C CYS A 18 2.15 -6.05 -17.22
N ALA A 19 1.12 -6.70 -16.67
CA ALA A 19 -0.19 -6.10 -16.56
C ALA A 19 -0.10 -5.03 -15.45
N PRO A 20 -0.59 -3.80 -15.69
CA PRO A 20 -0.61 -2.77 -14.67
C PRO A 20 -1.39 -3.30 -13.46
N ALA A 21 -0.81 -3.17 -12.28
CA ALA A 21 -1.47 -3.57 -11.04
C ALA A 21 -2.81 -2.83 -10.93
N ARG A 22 -3.89 -3.56 -10.61
CA ARG A 22 -5.22 -2.97 -10.51
C ARG A 22 -5.22 -1.78 -9.54
N PRO A 23 -5.98 -0.71 -9.83
CA PRO A 23 -6.20 0.35 -8.85
C PRO A 23 -6.69 -0.23 -7.52
N LEU A 24 -6.20 0.33 -6.43
CA LEU A 24 -6.73 0.08 -5.09
C LEU A 24 -8.01 0.90 -4.90
N THR A 25 -8.98 0.39 -4.17
CA THR A 25 -10.13 1.19 -3.71
C THR A 25 -9.83 1.86 -2.38
N ASP A 26 -10.62 2.86 -2.01
CA ASP A 26 -10.55 3.50 -0.69
C ASP A 26 -10.84 2.51 0.44
N SER A 27 -11.82 1.62 0.25
CA SER A 27 -12.14 0.54 1.20
C SER A 27 -11.00 -0.46 1.39
N GLU A 28 -10.23 -0.74 0.33
CA GLU A 28 -9.06 -1.61 0.39
C GLU A 28 -7.92 -0.94 1.16
N VAL A 29 -7.65 0.33 0.89
CA VAL A 29 -6.64 1.10 1.65
C VAL A 29 -6.99 1.10 3.14
N TYR A 30 -8.24 1.39 3.47
CA TYR A 30 -8.71 1.36 4.87
C TYR A 30 -8.57 -0.03 5.49
N SER A 31 -9.05 -1.07 4.82
CA SER A 31 -9.03 -2.44 5.35
C SER A 31 -7.60 -2.96 5.52
N PHE A 32 -6.71 -2.69 4.55
CA PHE A 32 -5.32 -3.13 4.63
C PHE A 32 -4.51 -2.35 5.66
N CYS A 33 -4.87 -1.10 5.94
CA CYS A 33 -4.32 -0.34 7.07
C CYS A 33 -4.75 -0.95 8.42
N LEU A 34 -6.02 -1.33 8.55
CA LEU A 34 -6.55 -1.92 9.79
C LEU A 34 -6.06 -3.33 10.06
N MET A 35 -5.83 -4.14 9.03
CA MET A 35 -5.30 -5.49 9.20
C MET A 35 -4.12 -5.47 10.16
N ASP A 36 -4.10 -6.37 11.13
CA ASP A 36 -2.97 -6.48 12.04
C ASP A 36 -1.87 -7.33 11.39
N ASP A 37 -0.64 -6.83 11.41
CA ASP A 37 0.59 -7.54 11.03
C ASP A 37 1.52 -7.73 12.23
N SER A 38 1.13 -7.28 13.41
CA SER A 38 1.85 -7.48 14.64
C SER A 38 1.59 -8.89 15.21
N PHE A 39 2.67 -9.62 15.46
CA PHE A 39 2.64 -10.84 16.27
C PHE A 39 2.73 -10.54 17.78
N TYR A 40 2.80 -9.25 18.16
CA TYR A 40 3.01 -8.79 19.52
C TYR A 40 1.76 -8.03 20.00
N GLU A 41 1.02 -8.63 20.94
CA GLU A 41 -0.19 -8.08 21.58
C GLU A 41 0.04 -6.78 22.40
N PHE A 42 1.27 -6.28 22.49
CA PHE A 42 1.63 -5.15 23.37
C PHE A 42 1.66 -3.78 22.65
N GLU A 43 1.49 -3.74 21.32
CA GLU A 43 1.41 -2.49 20.56
C GLU A 43 -0.05 -2.11 20.26
N ASN A 44 -0.86 -1.93 21.32
CA ASN A 44 -2.23 -1.47 21.15
C ASN A 44 -2.23 0.02 20.79
N CYS A 45 -2.40 0.29 19.50
CA CYS A 45 -2.70 1.62 18.99
C CYS A 45 -4.22 1.87 19.09
N ASP A 46 -4.66 2.50 20.17
CA ASP A 46 -6.09 2.77 20.42
C ASP A 46 -6.75 3.68 19.35
N SER A 47 -5.94 4.34 18.52
CA SER A 47 -6.40 5.27 17.47
C SER A 47 -6.24 4.70 16.05
N GLU A 48 -6.11 3.39 15.88
CA GLU A 48 -5.87 2.79 14.56
C GLU A 48 -6.97 3.12 13.54
N GLN A 49 -8.23 3.17 13.97
CA GLN A 49 -9.35 3.51 13.10
C GLN A 49 -9.27 4.96 12.61
N ASP A 50 -8.96 5.90 13.51
CA ASP A 50 -8.75 7.30 13.16
C ASP A 50 -7.60 7.45 12.17
N ILE A 51 -6.46 6.78 12.42
CA ILE A 51 -5.29 6.79 11.55
C ILE A 51 -5.64 6.27 10.15
N CYS A 52 -6.33 5.13 10.07
CA CYS A 52 -6.71 4.56 8.78
C CYS A 52 -7.79 5.38 8.06
N ASN A 53 -8.67 6.06 8.80
CA ASN A 53 -9.63 6.99 8.21
C ASN A 53 -8.94 8.22 7.63
N ASP A 54 -7.94 8.79 8.31
CA ASP A 54 -7.18 9.93 7.79
C ASP A 54 -6.53 9.61 6.44
N PHE A 55 -5.97 8.42 6.25
CA PHE A 55 -5.45 7.99 4.94
C PHE A 55 -6.56 7.65 3.93
N ARG A 56 -7.71 7.14 4.40
CA ARG A 56 -8.87 6.91 3.54
C ARG A 56 -9.39 8.22 2.95
N GLU A 57 -9.45 9.29 3.74
CA GLU A 57 -9.86 10.62 3.28
C GLU A 57 -8.94 11.14 2.17
N VAL A 58 -7.63 10.93 2.30
CA VAL A 58 -6.65 11.26 1.25
C VAL A 58 -7.00 10.52 -0.05
N VAL A 59 -7.20 9.20 -0.02
CA VAL A 59 -7.42 8.42 -1.26
C VAL A 59 -8.82 8.60 -1.86
N GLN A 60 -9.77 9.15 -1.10
CA GLN A 60 -11.09 9.56 -1.61
C GLN A 60 -11.05 10.89 -2.39
N ALA A 61 -10.00 11.69 -2.19
CA ALA A 61 -9.82 12.94 -2.93
C ALA A 61 -9.31 12.68 -4.36
N GLU A 62 -9.57 13.66 -5.23
CA GLU A 62 -8.98 13.73 -6.57
C GLU A 62 -7.76 14.64 -6.58
N TYR A 63 -6.71 14.24 -7.28
CA TYR A 63 -5.44 14.97 -7.35
C TYR A 63 -5.04 15.22 -8.80
N ALA A 64 -4.23 16.26 -9.02
CA ALA A 64 -3.73 16.62 -10.35
C ALA A 64 -2.77 15.55 -10.94
N GLY A 65 -2.14 14.77 -10.08
CA GLY A 65 -1.25 13.67 -10.48
C GLY A 65 -0.56 13.00 -9.29
N LEU A 66 0.39 12.12 -9.61
CA LEU A 66 1.12 11.29 -8.64
C LEU A 66 1.79 12.14 -7.55
N GLY A 67 2.50 13.21 -7.95
CA GLY A 67 3.22 14.07 -7.01
C GLY A 67 2.31 14.68 -5.93
N SER A 68 1.15 15.22 -6.33
CA SER A 68 0.18 15.79 -5.39
C SER A 68 -0.46 14.74 -4.48
N CYS A 69 -0.74 13.54 -4.99
CA CYS A 69 -1.29 12.45 -4.18
C CYS A 69 -0.27 11.97 -3.13
N LEU A 70 0.99 11.77 -3.53
CA LEU A 70 2.07 11.36 -2.62
C LEU A 70 2.35 12.44 -1.56
N ALA A 71 2.30 13.71 -1.93
CA ALA A 71 2.46 14.82 -0.99
C ALA A 71 1.38 14.77 0.11
N ALA A 72 0.12 14.54 -0.26
CA ALA A 72 -0.98 14.45 0.70
C ALA A 72 -0.86 13.23 1.64
N CYS A 73 -0.43 12.07 1.12
CA CYS A 73 -0.11 10.91 1.98
C CYS A 73 1.00 11.24 2.99
N ASN A 74 2.08 11.89 2.53
CA ASN A 74 3.22 12.24 3.39
C ASN A 74 2.86 13.31 4.42
N GLU A 75 2.08 14.32 4.05
CA GLU A 75 1.61 15.35 4.96
C GLU A 75 0.73 14.75 6.07
N THR A 76 -0.18 13.84 5.69
CA THR A 76 -1.03 13.11 6.64
C THR A 76 -0.20 12.28 7.61
N ALA A 77 0.80 11.54 7.11
CA ALA A 77 1.72 10.80 7.95
C ALA A 77 2.50 11.71 8.91
N ASN A 78 3.04 12.84 8.44
CA ASN A 78 3.76 13.81 9.26
C ASN A 78 2.87 14.43 10.35
N ARG A 79 1.61 14.77 10.02
CA ARG A 79 0.63 15.26 10.99
C ARG A 79 0.33 14.18 12.03
N LEU A 80 0.10 12.94 11.61
CA LEU A 80 -0.15 11.83 12.53
C LEU A 80 1.06 11.53 13.40
N TRP A 81 2.28 11.63 12.86
CA TRP A 81 3.51 11.51 13.65
C TRP A 81 3.59 12.57 14.74
N THR A 82 3.26 13.83 14.44
CA THR A 82 3.34 14.91 15.45
C THR A 82 2.25 14.81 16.51
N VAL A 83 1.05 14.35 16.15
CA VAL A 83 -0.12 14.31 17.06
C VAL A 83 -0.24 12.96 17.79
N ARG A 84 0.24 11.85 17.21
CA ARG A 84 0.05 10.48 17.72
C ARG A 84 1.37 9.78 18.11
N TYR A 85 2.47 10.52 18.24
CA TYR A 85 3.79 10.00 18.64
C TYR A 85 3.78 9.19 19.95
N VAL A 86 2.82 9.43 20.84
CA VAL A 86 2.86 9.01 22.25
C VAL A 86 2.16 7.66 22.52
N GLY A 87 1.74 6.90 21.50
CA GLY A 87 0.82 5.76 21.69
C GLY A 87 1.13 4.45 20.96
N ASN A 88 2.40 4.14 20.66
CA ASN A 88 2.78 2.94 19.90
C ASN A 88 2.08 2.81 18.53
N CYS A 89 1.55 3.91 18.00
CA CYS A 89 0.80 3.95 16.75
C CYS A 89 1.68 4.11 15.51
N LEU A 90 3.00 4.29 15.66
CA LEU A 90 3.93 4.48 14.55
C LEU A 90 3.85 3.37 13.49
N PRO A 91 3.80 2.07 13.85
CA PRO A 91 3.66 1.00 12.85
C PRO A 91 2.37 1.16 12.04
N LYS A 92 1.26 1.49 12.70
CA LYS A 92 -0.03 1.71 12.05
C LYS A 92 0.00 2.92 11.11
N ILE A 93 0.64 4.02 11.51
CA ILE A 93 0.79 5.21 10.66
C ILE A 93 1.62 4.88 9.41
N ASN A 94 2.75 4.19 9.58
CA ASN A 94 3.60 3.79 8.47
C ASN A 94 2.85 2.87 7.50
N LYS A 95 2.09 1.91 8.03
CA LYS A 95 1.27 1.00 7.23
C LYS A 95 0.19 1.74 6.44
N GLY A 96 -0.52 2.68 7.08
CA GLY A 96 -1.50 3.53 6.39
C GLY A 96 -0.86 4.36 5.27
N GLN A 97 0.32 4.94 5.53
CA GLN A 97 1.09 5.67 4.54
C GLN A 97 1.50 4.80 3.35
N ASP A 98 1.98 3.59 3.60
CA ASP A 98 2.40 2.65 2.55
C ASP A 98 1.24 2.30 1.61
N TRP A 99 0.06 2.00 2.17
CA TRP A 99 -1.12 1.71 1.35
C TRP A 99 -1.63 2.94 0.61
N CYS A 100 -1.57 4.13 1.22
CA CYS A 100 -1.86 5.40 0.55
C CYS A 100 -0.92 5.64 -0.66
N ILE A 101 0.38 5.43 -0.47
CA ILE A 101 1.39 5.55 -1.54
C ILE A 101 1.14 4.53 -2.66
N GLN A 102 0.83 3.28 -2.31
CA GLN A 102 0.50 2.27 -3.30
C GLN A 102 -0.76 2.62 -4.09
N PHE A 103 -1.79 3.18 -3.44
CA PHE A 103 -2.97 3.69 -4.12
C PHE A 103 -2.58 4.76 -5.14
N CYS A 104 -1.83 5.79 -4.71
CA CYS A 104 -1.40 6.88 -5.59
C CYS A 104 -0.65 6.36 -6.82
N ARG A 105 0.30 5.43 -6.63
CA ARG A 105 1.10 4.86 -7.74
C ARG A 105 0.25 4.07 -8.74
N ARG A 106 -0.84 3.43 -8.28
CA ARG A 106 -1.74 2.65 -9.14
C ARG A 106 -2.80 3.52 -9.81
N LYS A 107 -3.27 4.59 -9.16
CA LYS A 107 -4.23 5.55 -9.72
C LYS A 107 -3.58 6.50 -10.73
N TYR A 108 -2.31 6.87 -10.53
CA TYR A 108 -1.57 7.84 -11.36
C TYR A 108 -0.26 7.24 -11.93
N PRO A 109 -0.32 6.20 -12.79
CA PRO A 109 0.88 5.46 -13.25
C PRO A 109 1.74 6.18 -14.29
N ALA A 110 1.26 7.30 -14.87
CA ALA A 110 1.92 8.03 -15.96
C ALA A 110 1.89 9.56 -15.78
N SER A 111 1.68 10.03 -14.54
CA SER A 111 1.52 11.45 -14.18
C SER A 111 2.80 12.04 -13.60
#